data_AF-A0A673SV18-F1
#
_entry.id   AF-A0A673SV18-F1
#
_cell.length_a   1.000
_cell.length_b   1.000
_cell.length_c   1.000
_cell.angle_alpha   90.00
_cell.angle_beta   90.00
_cell.angle_gamma   90.00
#
_symmetry.space_group_name_H-M   'P 1'
#
loop_
_entity.id
_entity.type
_entity.pdbx_description
1 polymer ?
#
loop_
_entity_poly.entity_id
_entity_poly.type
_entity_poly.pdbx_seq_one_letter_code
_entity_poly.pdbx_strand_id
1 'polypeptide(L)'
;MHHCLWKRILVAVSLIFLGFFFQKLTEERPTYNLSLQEEKKKILQQLNQEQMTSESKNHLENFRDMQKASPLLQQVNYKLLAGSPPQEKKLLTIGISSEQRPNGSYLLGTLHSLFQASSEHELNCVVVLVHLSNPDPKWLRRTVASISDLFKPHIEAQKLLVIHGSLADFSLPGDLNNVSHASRCEAHYSRQKVNYALLMNFAINLSEYFLMIEDYVYCTSKFISTIYWALSAWKELPWAILEFSSLSLSGKVFHTSDLSRLTSLFLLFHKDIPIHLFLSEFRLLLTQNVPIRFSPSVFYHIGNYSAFEDTCFPVEKEEVFGEPDNPVASVLTDMMAEMNAIPQYAYTLNKECYSTLNPVRGNYLTVVLEKPQKVTRIEVLTGSDKKGLYWLQQGQVELGYDPLENSRGCTHYTLLGPLVEGNLDQRVFYEEDSVEELSCIRLLVLASQESWLLIRQIKVWTWHEEEEG
;
A
#
# COMPACT_ATOMS: atom_id res chain seq x y z
N MET A 1 -91.33 -41.26 15.50
CA MET A 1 -89.96 -41.55 15.03
C MET A 1 -89.62 -41.03 13.62
N HIS A 2 -90.52 -40.38 12.87
CA HIS A 2 -90.18 -39.89 11.50
C HIS A 2 -89.62 -38.46 11.39
N HIS A 3 -89.65 -37.64 12.45
CA HIS A 3 -89.29 -36.22 12.33
C HIS A 3 -87.79 -35.92 12.52
N CYS A 4 -87.02 -36.83 13.13
CA CYS A 4 -85.59 -36.63 13.44
C CYS A 4 -84.65 -37.13 12.32
N LEU A 5 -85.09 -38.10 11.51
CA LEU A 5 -84.34 -38.60 10.35
C LEU A 5 -84.34 -37.60 9.18
N TRP A 6 -85.43 -36.85 8.99
CA TRP A 6 -85.55 -35.92 7.87
C TRP A 6 -84.66 -34.67 8.01
N LYS A 7 -84.45 -34.18 9.24
CA LYS A 7 -83.50 -33.08 9.52
C LYS A 7 -82.04 -33.47 9.29
N ARG A 8 -81.67 -34.74 9.52
CA ARG A 8 -80.29 -35.22 9.29
C ARG A 8 -79.98 -35.40 7.81
N ILE A 9 -80.97 -35.80 7.00
CA ILE A 9 -80.81 -35.94 5.55
C ILE A 9 -80.69 -34.56 4.87
N LEU A 10 -81.47 -33.56 5.31
CA LEU A 10 -81.39 -32.19 4.77
C LEU A 10 -80.04 -31.51 5.03
N VAL A 11 -79.44 -31.73 6.21
CA VAL A 11 -78.10 -31.20 6.56
C VAL A 11 -76.99 -31.91 5.78
N ALA A 12 -77.11 -33.22 5.56
CA ALA A 12 -76.14 -33.97 4.76
C ALA A 12 -76.17 -33.54 3.28
N VAL A 13 -77.35 -33.31 2.72
CA VAL A 13 -77.49 -32.83 1.33
C VAL A 13 -76.97 -31.39 1.18
N SER A 14 -77.20 -30.49 2.16
CA SER A 14 -76.67 -29.13 2.09
C SER A 14 -75.14 -29.07 2.19
N LEU A 15 -74.51 -29.96 2.97
CA LEU A 15 -73.06 -30.06 3.09
C LEU A 15 -72.40 -30.58 1.80
N ILE A 16 -73.06 -31.53 1.11
CA ILE A 16 -72.59 -32.03 -0.19
C ILE A 16 -72.69 -30.95 -1.27
N PHE A 17 -73.78 -30.18 -1.30
CA PHE A 17 -73.92 -29.05 -2.22
C PHE A 17 -72.93 -27.91 -1.91
N LEU A 18 -72.65 -27.62 -0.64
CA LEU A 18 -71.59 -26.67 -0.27
C LEU A 18 -70.21 -27.16 -0.73
N GLY A 19 -69.92 -28.45 -0.58
CA GLY A 19 -68.66 -29.07 -1.02
C GLY A 19 -68.44 -28.94 -2.52
N PHE A 20 -69.48 -29.21 -3.33
CA PHE A 20 -69.41 -29.01 -4.79
C PHE A 20 -69.30 -27.53 -5.19
N PHE A 21 -69.91 -26.61 -4.44
CA PHE A 21 -69.80 -25.17 -4.71
C PHE A 21 -68.40 -24.64 -4.39
N PHE A 22 -67.79 -25.10 -3.30
CA PHE A 22 -66.39 -24.77 -2.95
C PHE A 22 -65.40 -25.40 -3.94
N GLN A 23 -65.61 -26.65 -4.35
CA GLN A 23 -64.73 -27.30 -5.32
C GLN A 23 -64.78 -26.61 -6.70
N LYS A 24 -65.97 -26.13 -7.13
CA LYS A 24 -66.14 -25.38 -8.38
C LYS A 24 -65.63 -23.93 -8.33
N LEU A 25 -65.60 -23.31 -7.14
CA LEU A 25 -64.99 -21.98 -6.92
C LEU A 25 -63.45 -22.03 -6.85
N THR A 26 -62.84 -23.21 -6.70
CA THR A 26 -61.38 -23.36 -6.56
C THR A 26 -60.69 -23.74 -7.88
N GLU A 27 -61.42 -24.15 -8.92
CA GLU A 27 -60.85 -24.56 -10.22
C GLU A 27 -60.80 -23.46 -11.28
N GLU A 28 -61.41 -22.28 -11.07
CA GLU A 28 -61.36 -21.16 -12.02
C GLU A 28 -60.75 -19.89 -11.40
N ARG A 29 -59.41 -19.77 -11.54
CA ARG A 29 -58.45 -18.67 -11.21
C ARG A 29 -57.54 -18.99 -10.00
N PRO A 30 -56.19 -19.02 -10.13
CA PRO A 30 -55.40 -18.09 -10.94
C PRO A 30 -54.15 -18.71 -11.61
N THR A 31 -54.27 -19.37 -12.76
CA THR A 31 -53.10 -19.74 -13.59
C THR A 31 -52.60 -18.58 -14.47
N TYR A 32 -53.42 -17.55 -14.70
CA TYR A 32 -53.01 -16.38 -15.51
C TYR A 32 -52.18 -15.36 -14.72
N ASN A 33 -52.44 -15.16 -13.41
CA ASN A 33 -51.72 -14.17 -12.59
C ASN A 33 -50.30 -14.62 -12.20
N LEU A 34 -50.06 -15.93 -12.01
CA LEU A 34 -48.73 -16.45 -11.71
C LEU A 34 -47.76 -16.26 -12.88
N SER A 35 -48.19 -16.56 -14.11
CA SER A 35 -47.34 -16.39 -15.30
C SER A 35 -46.96 -14.93 -15.56
N LEU A 36 -47.90 -14.00 -15.38
CA LEU A 36 -47.65 -12.56 -15.52
C LEU A 36 -46.71 -12.04 -14.42
N GLN A 37 -46.81 -12.58 -13.21
CA GLN A 37 -45.96 -12.21 -12.09
C GLN A 37 -44.53 -12.77 -12.26
N GLU A 38 -44.39 -13.96 -12.84
CA GLU A 38 -43.11 -14.55 -13.22
C GLU A 38 -42.46 -13.83 -14.41
N GLU A 39 -43.22 -13.41 -15.42
CA GLU A 39 -42.71 -12.56 -16.51
C GLU A 39 -42.29 -11.19 -15.99
N LYS A 40 -43.09 -10.54 -15.14
CA LYS A 40 -42.70 -9.26 -14.51
C LYS A 40 -41.43 -9.41 -13.67
N LYS A 41 -41.28 -10.52 -12.95
CA LYS A 41 -40.08 -10.82 -12.17
C LYS A 41 -38.87 -11.02 -13.06
N LYS A 42 -39.01 -11.73 -14.20
CA LYS A 42 -37.95 -11.89 -15.20
C LYS A 42 -37.55 -10.57 -15.85
N ILE A 43 -38.52 -9.73 -16.22
CA ILE A 43 -38.28 -8.41 -16.82
C ILE A 43 -37.58 -7.49 -15.80
N LEU A 44 -38.01 -7.49 -14.54
CA LEU A 44 -37.36 -6.71 -13.48
C LEU A 44 -35.94 -7.21 -13.21
N GLN A 45 -35.71 -8.52 -13.28
CA GLN A 45 -34.40 -9.12 -13.12
C GLN A 45 -33.48 -8.79 -14.30
N GLN A 46 -34.00 -8.76 -15.53
CA GLN A 46 -33.28 -8.30 -16.72
C GLN A 46 -32.97 -6.81 -16.66
N LEU A 47 -33.93 -5.96 -16.27
CA LEU A 47 -33.71 -4.52 -16.08
C LEU A 47 -32.66 -4.24 -15.00
N ASN A 48 -32.72 -4.95 -13.86
CA ASN A 48 -31.71 -4.85 -12.82
C ASN A 48 -30.34 -5.35 -13.31
N GLN A 49 -30.31 -6.43 -14.10
CA GLN A 49 -29.06 -6.96 -14.64
C GLN A 49 -28.46 -6.01 -15.69
N GLU A 50 -29.28 -5.44 -16.58
CA GLU A 50 -28.88 -4.42 -17.56
C GLU A 50 -28.43 -3.13 -16.87
N GLN A 51 -29.11 -2.70 -15.81
CA GLN A 51 -28.74 -1.53 -15.01
C GLN A 51 -27.42 -1.76 -14.27
N MET A 52 -27.21 -2.92 -13.63
CA MET A 52 -25.94 -3.29 -13.01
C MET A 52 -24.81 -3.40 -14.05
N THR A 53 -25.10 -3.90 -15.25
CA THR A 53 -24.13 -3.98 -16.35
C THR A 53 -23.81 -2.60 -16.92
N SER A 54 -24.81 -1.71 -16.99
CA SER A 54 -24.65 -0.31 -17.42
C SER A 54 -23.88 0.52 -16.39
N GLU A 55 -24.19 0.37 -15.11
CA GLU A 55 -23.44 1.00 -14.02
C GLU A 55 -22.00 0.48 -14.00
N SER A 56 -21.78 -0.84 -14.10
CA SER A 56 -20.44 -1.42 -14.21
C SER A 56 -19.66 -0.90 -15.43
N LYS A 57 -20.32 -0.76 -16.59
CA LYS A 57 -19.71 -0.15 -17.79
C LYS A 57 -19.40 1.33 -17.59
N ASN A 58 -20.31 2.11 -17.00
CA ASN A 58 -20.08 3.53 -16.70
C ASN A 58 -18.95 3.71 -15.69
N HIS A 59 -18.88 2.87 -14.66
CA HIS A 59 -17.77 2.85 -13.70
C HIS A 59 -16.45 2.47 -14.39
N LEU A 60 -16.46 1.51 -15.31
CA LEU A 60 -15.29 1.12 -16.10
C LEU A 60 -14.85 2.21 -17.07
N GLU A 61 -15.78 2.93 -17.70
CA GLU A 61 -15.49 4.07 -18.57
C GLU A 61 -14.95 5.25 -17.75
N ASN A 62 -15.57 5.61 -16.64
CA ASN A 62 -15.06 6.62 -15.71
C ASN A 62 -13.65 6.27 -15.20
N PHE A 63 -13.40 4.99 -14.87
CA PHE A 63 -12.09 4.52 -14.47
C PHE A 63 -11.07 4.58 -15.61
N ARG A 64 -11.46 4.23 -16.84
CA ARG A 64 -10.62 4.40 -18.05
C ARG A 64 -10.34 5.86 -18.38
N ASP A 65 -11.27 6.76 -18.11
CA ASP A 65 -11.08 8.19 -18.30
C ASP A 65 -10.17 8.78 -17.21
N MET A 66 -10.23 8.28 -15.98
CA MET A 66 -9.25 8.58 -14.92
C MET A 66 -7.84 8.03 -15.20
N GLN A 67 -7.71 6.99 -16.03
CA GLN A 67 -6.41 6.49 -16.48
C GLN A 67 -5.74 7.39 -17.52
N LYS A 68 -6.50 8.25 -18.20
CA LYS A 68 -5.95 9.24 -19.14
C LYS A 68 -5.36 10.41 -18.34
N ALA A 69 -4.30 11.02 -18.86
CA ALA A 69 -3.74 12.23 -18.26
C ALA A 69 -4.84 13.29 -18.10
N SER A 70 -5.01 13.79 -16.87
CA SER A 70 -6.03 14.79 -16.55
C SER A 70 -6.01 15.92 -17.59
N PRO A 71 -7.15 16.33 -18.17
CA PRO A 71 -7.21 17.44 -19.11
C PRO A 71 -6.54 18.71 -18.56
N LEU A 72 -6.58 18.89 -17.23
CA LEU A 72 -5.92 19.97 -16.52
C LEU A 72 -4.39 19.94 -16.65
N LEU A 73 -3.81 18.73 -16.69
CA LEU A 73 -2.36 18.54 -16.80
C LEU A 73 -1.85 18.69 -18.24
N GLN A 74 -2.74 18.63 -19.25
CA GLN A 74 -2.38 18.87 -20.65
C GLN A 74 -2.07 20.35 -20.93
N GLN A 75 -2.52 21.26 -20.05
CA GLN A 75 -2.34 22.70 -20.18
C GLN A 75 -1.16 23.24 -19.35
N VAL A 76 -0.37 22.35 -18.74
CA VAL A 76 0.76 22.75 -17.90
C VAL A 76 1.91 23.25 -18.76
N ASN A 77 2.44 24.42 -18.41
CA ASN A 77 3.67 24.92 -18.99
C ASN A 77 4.84 24.54 -18.09
N TYR A 78 5.74 23.69 -18.60
CA TYR A 78 6.96 23.31 -17.92
C TYR A 78 8.14 24.11 -18.45
N LYS A 79 8.83 24.79 -17.53
CA LYS A 79 10.13 25.41 -17.79
C LYS A 79 11.23 24.54 -17.22
N LEU A 80 12.10 24.05 -18.09
CA LEU A 80 13.34 23.39 -17.70
C LEU A 80 14.34 24.44 -17.21
N LEU A 81 14.75 24.37 -15.95
CA LEU A 81 15.62 25.36 -15.32
C LEU A 81 17.08 24.92 -15.25
N ALA A 82 17.34 23.63 -15.04
CA ALA A 82 18.68 23.04 -15.08
C ALA A 82 18.61 21.55 -15.40
N GLY A 83 19.65 21.03 -16.04
CA GLY A 83 19.75 19.63 -16.45
C GLY A 83 19.00 19.34 -17.75
N SER A 84 19.00 18.07 -18.14
CA SER A 84 18.21 17.56 -19.26
C SER A 84 17.59 16.22 -18.86
N PRO A 85 16.39 15.88 -19.36
CA PRO A 85 15.81 14.56 -19.14
C PRO A 85 16.77 13.46 -19.62
N PRO A 86 16.81 12.31 -18.94
CA PRO A 86 17.64 11.19 -19.34
C PRO A 86 17.21 10.67 -20.72
N GLN A 87 18.17 10.21 -21.52
CA GLN A 87 17.90 9.66 -22.86
C GLN A 87 17.16 8.32 -22.81
N GLU A 88 17.43 7.54 -21.76
CA GLU A 88 16.82 6.24 -21.51
C GLU A 88 16.04 6.28 -20.19
N LYS A 89 14.96 5.50 -20.11
CA LYS A 89 14.19 5.36 -18.87
C LYS A 89 15.09 4.80 -17.78
N LYS A 90 15.11 5.48 -16.63
CA LYS A 90 15.83 5.06 -15.42
C LYS A 90 15.00 4.06 -14.62
N LEU A 91 15.61 3.43 -13.61
CA LEU A 91 14.87 2.59 -12.69
C LEU A 91 13.95 3.45 -11.80
N LEU A 92 14.51 4.51 -11.20
CA LEU A 92 13.82 5.30 -10.17
C LEU A 92 13.95 6.81 -10.44
N THR A 93 12.85 7.54 -10.33
CA THR A 93 12.86 9.00 -10.23
C THR A 93 12.69 9.36 -8.77
N ILE A 94 13.62 10.15 -8.22
CA ILE A 94 13.50 10.70 -6.87
C ILE A 94 12.91 12.11 -7.01
N GLY A 95 11.62 12.25 -6.70
CA GLY A 95 10.89 13.50 -6.84
C GLY A 95 10.91 14.34 -5.56
N ILE A 96 11.34 15.59 -5.69
CA ILE A 96 11.35 16.59 -4.63
C ILE A 96 10.55 17.81 -5.07
N SER A 97 9.56 18.24 -4.29
CA SER A 97 8.90 19.53 -4.47
C SER A 97 9.41 20.51 -3.43
N SER A 98 9.88 21.69 -3.86
CA SER A 98 10.38 22.73 -2.96
C SER A 98 9.72 24.08 -3.22
N GLU A 99 9.42 24.76 -2.11
CA GLU A 99 8.88 26.11 -2.09
C GLU A 99 9.71 27.03 -1.19
N GLN A 100 9.49 28.34 -1.32
CA GLN A 100 10.17 29.29 -0.47
C GLN A 100 9.54 29.28 0.93
N ARG A 101 10.33 28.89 1.94
CA ARG A 101 9.90 28.92 3.33
C ARG A 101 10.41 30.19 4.05
N PRO A 102 9.74 30.65 5.11
CA PRO A 102 10.17 31.80 5.90
C PRO A 102 11.56 31.61 6.54
N ASN A 103 11.88 30.38 6.97
CA ASN A 103 13.08 30.07 7.74
C ASN A 103 14.29 29.64 6.88
N GLY A 104 14.23 29.86 5.57
CA GLY A 104 15.27 29.44 4.62
C GLY A 104 14.88 28.18 3.81
N SER A 105 15.73 27.77 2.88
CA SER A 105 15.51 26.59 2.03
C SER A 105 16.33 25.41 2.52
N TYR A 106 15.67 24.29 2.82
CA TYR A 106 16.32 23.03 3.22
C TYR A 106 16.72 22.15 2.03
N LEU A 107 16.26 22.49 0.82
CA LEU A 107 16.45 21.72 -0.41
C LEU A 107 17.93 21.39 -0.66
N LEU A 108 18.82 22.36 -0.50
CA LEU A 108 20.25 22.15 -0.72
C LEU A 108 20.84 21.13 0.25
N GLY A 109 20.38 21.13 1.51
CA GLY A 109 20.78 20.15 2.52
C GLY A 109 20.28 18.75 2.17
N THR A 110 19.03 18.63 1.73
CA THR A 110 18.44 17.36 1.25
C THR A 110 19.18 16.81 0.03
N LEU A 111 19.45 17.64 -0.98
CA LEU A 111 20.22 17.23 -2.16
C LEU A 111 21.65 16.81 -1.79
N HIS A 112 22.29 17.55 -0.89
CA HIS A 112 23.62 17.19 -0.39
C HIS A 112 23.63 15.82 0.29
N SER A 113 22.68 15.60 1.21
CA SER A 113 22.53 14.32 1.90
C SER A 113 22.25 13.17 0.91
N LEU A 114 21.35 13.37 -0.05
CA LEU A 114 21.00 12.39 -1.08
C LEU A 114 22.24 11.97 -1.90
N PHE A 115 22.97 12.93 -2.47
CA PHE A 115 24.11 12.61 -3.32
C PHE A 115 25.30 12.05 -2.54
N GLN A 116 25.52 12.50 -1.30
CA GLN A 116 26.58 11.93 -0.44
C GLN A 116 26.26 10.51 0.04
N ALA A 117 24.99 10.20 0.28
CA ALA A 117 24.55 8.88 0.72
C ALA A 117 24.56 7.82 -0.41
N SER A 118 24.77 8.25 -1.66
CA SER A 118 24.65 7.42 -2.86
C SER A 118 25.99 7.17 -3.54
N SER A 119 26.22 5.93 -3.97
CA SER A 119 27.34 5.56 -4.82
C SER A 119 27.12 5.93 -6.28
N GLU A 120 28.20 5.95 -7.08
CA GLU A 120 28.08 6.24 -8.51
C GLU A 120 27.20 5.22 -9.26
N HIS A 121 27.28 3.94 -8.89
CA HIS A 121 26.46 2.87 -9.47
C HIS A 121 24.97 3.08 -9.18
N GLU A 122 24.62 3.42 -7.93
CA GLU A 122 23.24 3.77 -7.56
C GLU A 122 22.75 4.98 -8.38
N LEU A 123 23.58 6.02 -8.48
CA LEU A 123 23.23 7.23 -9.21
C LEU A 123 23.06 7.03 -10.72
N ASN A 124 23.60 5.96 -11.31
CA ASN A 124 23.42 5.67 -12.73
C ASN A 124 22.01 5.11 -13.04
N CYS A 125 21.37 4.51 -12.03
CA CYS A 125 20.05 3.90 -12.13
C CYS A 125 18.91 4.88 -11.78
N VAL A 126 19.22 6.08 -11.29
CA VAL A 126 18.20 7.04 -10.82
C VAL A 126 18.32 8.39 -11.51
N VAL A 127 17.24 9.17 -11.44
CA VAL A 127 17.24 10.61 -11.75
C VAL A 127 16.58 11.37 -10.62
N VAL A 128 17.23 12.42 -10.12
CA VAL A 128 16.65 13.32 -9.13
C VAL A 128 15.90 14.43 -9.85
N LEU A 129 14.61 14.54 -9.60
CA LEU A 129 13.72 15.55 -10.19
C LEU A 129 13.29 16.55 -9.11
N VAL A 130 13.68 17.80 -9.28
CA VAL A 130 13.31 18.90 -8.39
C VAL A 130 12.30 19.80 -9.07
N HIS A 131 11.11 19.94 -8.48
CA HIS A 131 10.13 20.93 -8.85
C HIS A 131 10.22 22.16 -7.94
N LEU A 132 10.54 23.31 -8.51
CA LEU A 132 10.54 24.59 -7.82
C LEU A 132 9.18 25.28 -8.00
N SER A 133 8.37 25.27 -6.95
CA SER A 133 6.94 25.63 -7.02
C SER A 133 6.65 27.13 -6.83
N ASN A 134 7.64 27.93 -6.42
CA ASN A 134 7.42 29.35 -6.14
C ASN A 134 7.40 30.19 -7.43
N PRO A 135 6.41 31.10 -7.62
CA PRO A 135 6.34 31.94 -8.82
C PRO A 135 7.34 33.11 -8.85
N ASP A 136 8.02 33.47 -7.75
CA ASP A 136 8.99 34.58 -7.70
C ASP A 136 10.21 34.30 -8.59
N PRO A 137 10.38 35.04 -9.72
CA PRO A 137 11.49 34.83 -10.63
C PRO A 137 12.86 35.17 -10.02
N LYS A 138 12.91 36.01 -8.97
CA LYS A 138 14.17 36.32 -8.27
C LYS A 138 14.58 35.17 -7.36
N TRP A 139 13.63 34.54 -6.67
CA TRP A 139 13.91 33.35 -5.87
C TRP A 139 14.31 32.18 -6.77
N LEU A 140 13.55 31.90 -7.84
CA LEU A 140 13.86 30.83 -8.80
C LEU A 140 15.28 30.96 -9.35
N ARG A 141 15.68 32.15 -9.83
CA ARG A 141 17.04 32.35 -10.36
C ARG A 141 18.13 32.13 -9.31
N ARG A 142 17.90 32.58 -8.07
CA ARG A 142 18.87 32.40 -6.97
C ARG A 142 19.01 30.92 -6.60
N THR A 143 17.90 30.22 -6.43
CA THR A 143 17.88 28.79 -6.09
C THR A 143 18.53 27.95 -7.19
N VAL A 144 18.20 28.21 -8.47
CA VAL A 144 18.80 27.50 -9.62
C VAL A 144 20.30 27.77 -9.71
N ALA A 145 20.75 29.00 -9.47
CA ALA A 145 22.18 29.32 -9.44
C ALA A 145 22.89 28.53 -8.33
N SER A 146 22.36 28.53 -7.10
CA SER A 146 22.94 27.74 -6.01
C SER A 146 22.96 26.24 -6.28
N ILE A 147 21.91 25.69 -6.89
CA ILE A 147 21.88 24.27 -7.29
C ILE A 147 22.93 24.02 -8.39
N SER A 148 23.03 24.90 -9.37
CA SER A 148 23.99 24.77 -10.48
C SER A 148 25.43 24.85 -10.01
N ASP A 149 25.73 25.71 -9.04
CA ASP A 149 27.07 25.86 -8.49
C ASP A 149 27.49 24.63 -7.66
N LEU A 150 26.59 24.10 -6.84
CA LEU A 150 26.90 22.99 -5.91
C LEU A 150 26.81 21.61 -6.55
N PHE A 151 25.90 21.41 -7.51
CA PHE A 151 25.58 20.10 -8.09
C PHE A 151 25.86 20.01 -9.59
N LYS A 152 26.71 20.91 -10.13
CA LYS A 152 27.14 20.92 -11.53
C LYS A 152 27.48 19.53 -12.09
N PRO A 153 28.29 18.69 -11.41
CA PRO A 153 28.65 17.38 -11.96
C PRO A 153 27.45 16.45 -12.13
N HIS A 154 26.46 16.53 -11.22
CA HIS A 154 25.24 15.72 -11.30
C HIS A 154 24.30 16.21 -12.39
N ILE A 155 24.25 17.52 -12.64
CA ILE A 155 23.48 18.12 -13.73
C ILE A 155 24.06 17.71 -15.09
N GLU A 156 25.38 17.84 -15.26
CA GLU A 156 26.09 17.47 -16.49
C GLU A 156 25.98 15.97 -16.78
N ALA A 157 25.98 15.13 -15.73
CA ALA A 157 25.78 13.70 -15.84
C ALA A 157 24.30 13.27 -16.00
N GLN A 158 23.35 14.21 -16.17
CA GLN A 158 21.91 13.95 -16.30
C GLN A 158 21.30 13.21 -15.08
N LYS A 159 21.90 13.38 -13.90
CA LYS A 159 21.46 12.78 -12.62
C LYS A 159 20.54 13.73 -11.83
N LEU A 160 20.58 15.03 -12.12
CA LEU A 160 19.75 16.05 -11.48
C LEU A 160 19.03 16.90 -12.53
N LEU A 161 17.71 17.02 -12.37
CA LEU A 161 16.83 17.80 -13.22
C LEU A 161 16.04 18.81 -12.37
N VAL A 162 16.04 20.07 -12.79
CA VAL A 162 15.29 21.13 -12.10
C VAL A 162 14.25 21.71 -13.05
N ILE A 163 12.99 21.67 -12.64
CA ILE A 163 11.85 22.17 -13.40
C ILE A 163 11.06 23.20 -12.60
N HIS A 164 10.33 24.04 -13.32
CA HIS A 164 9.25 24.84 -12.78
C HIS A 164 8.01 24.56 -13.63
N GLY A 165 6.97 24.02 -13.00
CA GLY A 165 5.67 23.82 -13.61
C GLY A 165 4.73 24.93 -13.17
N SER A 166 4.00 25.51 -14.13
CA SER A 166 2.91 26.42 -13.84
C SER A 166 1.66 25.97 -14.60
N LEU A 167 0.55 25.87 -13.89
CA LEU A 167 -0.78 25.74 -14.51
C LEU A 167 -1.19 27.14 -14.96
N ALA A 168 -1.36 27.35 -16.26
CA ALA A 168 -1.85 28.61 -16.81
C ALA A 168 -3.22 28.94 -16.20
N ASP A 169 -3.36 30.15 -15.64
CA ASP A 169 -4.58 30.76 -15.10
C ASP A 169 -5.60 29.76 -14.52
N PHE A 170 -5.13 28.94 -13.58
CA PHE A 170 -6.01 28.09 -12.80
C PHE A 170 -6.78 28.97 -11.80
N SER A 171 -7.86 29.59 -12.27
CA SER A 171 -8.95 30.00 -11.40
C SER A 171 -9.58 28.71 -10.88
N LEU A 172 -9.04 28.18 -9.77
CA LEU A 172 -9.66 27.08 -9.03
C LEU A 172 -11.17 27.39 -8.91
N PRO A 173 -12.09 26.44 -9.15
CA PRO A 173 -13.49 26.63 -8.75
C PRO A 173 -13.51 26.96 -7.25
N GLY A 174 -13.82 28.21 -6.93
CA GLY A 174 -13.48 28.84 -5.67
C GLY A 174 -12.16 29.60 -5.76
N ASP A 175 -12.27 30.72 -6.48
CA ASP A 175 -11.33 31.83 -6.57
C ASP A 175 -10.66 32.11 -5.21
N LEU A 176 -9.41 32.55 -5.22
CA LEU A 176 -8.68 32.98 -4.01
C LEU A 176 -9.35 34.19 -3.31
N ASN A 177 -10.41 34.73 -3.91
CA ASN A 177 -11.32 35.70 -3.31
C ASN A 177 -12.39 35.09 -2.37
N ASN A 178 -12.51 33.75 -2.32
CA ASN A 178 -13.35 33.03 -1.35
C ASN A 178 -12.53 32.42 -0.20
N VAL A 179 -11.34 32.99 0.07
CA VAL A 179 -10.40 32.59 1.15
C VAL A 179 -10.81 33.19 2.51
N SER A 180 -12.06 33.60 2.71
CA SER A 180 -12.47 34.10 4.03
C SER A 180 -12.67 32.99 5.08
N HIS A 181 -12.69 31.71 4.67
CA HIS A 181 -13.01 30.59 5.56
C HIS A 181 -12.06 29.38 5.53
N ALA A 182 -11.05 29.33 4.65
CA ALA A 182 -10.15 28.18 4.58
C ALA A 182 -9.08 28.23 5.69
N SER A 183 -8.86 27.12 6.39
CA SER A 183 -7.81 27.06 7.41
C SER A 183 -6.41 27.19 6.78
N ARG A 184 -5.42 27.62 7.57
CA ARG A 184 -4.03 27.74 7.09
C ARG A 184 -3.47 26.39 6.61
N CYS A 185 -3.95 25.28 7.17
CA CYS A 185 -3.57 23.93 6.76
C CYS A 185 -4.22 23.52 5.43
N GLU A 186 -5.50 23.79 5.21
CA GLU A 186 -6.18 23.52 3.92
C GLU A 186 -5.48 24.21 2.75
N ALA A 187 -5.14 25.48 2.91
CA ALA A 187 -4.39 26.22 1.89
C ALA A 187 -3.01 25.60 1.61
N HIS A 188 -2.37 25.06 2.64
CA HIS A 188 -1.09 24.36 2.52
C HIS A 188 -1.24 23.00 1.81
N TYR A 189 -2.25 22.20 2.17
CA TYR A 189 -2.55 20.92 1.53
C TYR A 189 -2.84 21.08 0.05
N SER A 190 -3.64 22.09 -0.31
CA SER A 190 -3.98 22.39 -1.70
C SER A 190 -2.75 22.70 -2.54
N ARG A 191 -1.88 23.58 -2.05
CA ARG A 191 -0.61 23.92 -2.73
C ARG A 191 0.28 22.69 -2.87
N GLN A 192 0.44 21.92 -1.80
CA GLN A 192 1.29 20.73 -1.81
C GLN A 192 0.79 19.68 -2.83
N LYS A 193 -0.53 19.44 -2.89
CA LYS A 193 -1.16 18.53 -3.87
C LYS A 193 -0.90 18.97 -5.30
N VAL A 194 -1.11 20.25 -5.61
CA VAL A 194 -0.83 20.80 -6.94
C VAL A 194 0.66 20.63 -7.29
N ASN A 195 1.55 20.94 -6.35
CA ASN A 195 2.99 20.87 -6.58
C ASN A 195 3.45 19.43 -6.86
N TYR A 196 2.99 18.45 -6.08
CA TYR A 196 3.31 17.03 -6.33
C TYR A 196 2.61 16.51 -7.59
N ALA A 197 1.40 16.98 -7.90
CA ALA A 197 0.73 16.61 -9.15
C ALA A 197 1.56 17.06 -10.37
N LEU A 198 2.08 18.29 -10.35
CA LEU A 198 2.95 18.80 -11.43
C LEU A 198 4.28 18.06 -11.51
N LEU A 199 4.91 17.77 -10.37
CA LEU A 199 6.14 17.00 -10.28
C LEU A 199 5.97 15.58 -10.85
N MET A 200 4.95 14.85 -10.39
CA MET A 200 4.66 13.49 -10.83
C MET A 200 4.25 13.43 -12.30
N ASN A 201 3.46 14.40 -12.78
CA ASN A 201 3.07 14.47 -14.19
C ASN A 201 4.28 14.62 -15.12
N PHE A 202 5.28 15.41 -14.72
CA PHE A 202 6.54 15.50 -15.47
C PHE A 202 7.34 14.17 -15.42
N ALA A 203 7.25 13.42 -14.32
CA ALA A 203 8.01 12.20 -14.09
C ALA A 203 7.49 10.95 -14.84
N ILE A 204 6.27 10.96 -15.40
CA ILE A 204 5.59 9.79 -16.01
C ILE A 204 6.47 9.01 -17.01
N ASN A 205 7.39 9.67 -17.71
CA ASN A 205 8.22 9.04 -18.73
C ASN A 205 9.71 8.95 -18.37
N LEU A 206 10.11 9.28 -17.14
CA LEU A 206 11.51 9.32 -16.74
C LEU A 206 12.04 7.99 -16.20
N SER A 207 11.19 7.18 -15.58
CA SER A 207 11.60 5.94 -14.93
C SER A 207 10.50 4.88 -14.82
N GLU A 208 10.86 3.69 -14.32
CA GLU A 208 9.91 2.63 -13.97
C GLU A 208 9.18 2.93 -12.65
N TYR A 209 9.89 3.44 -11.65
CA TYR A 209 9.36 3.74 -10.33
C TYR A 209 9.56 5.21 -9.95
N PHE A 210 8.73 5.72 -9.04
CA PHE A 210 8.82 7.08 -8.51
C PHE A 210 8.90 7.04 -6.99
N LEU A 211 9.94 7.66 -6.42
CA LEU A 211 10.09 7.89 -4.99
C LEU A 211 9.71 9.34 -4.68
N MET A 212 8.76 9.52 -3.77
CA MET A 212 8.38 10.83 -3.25
C MET A 212 9.18 11.15 -1.99
N ILE A 213 9.87 12.29 -1.96
CA ILE A 213 10.51 12.85 -0.76
C ILE A 213 10.30 14.35 -0.66
N GLU A 214 10.32 14.84 0.57
CA GLU A 214 10.23 16.27 0.86
C GLU A 214 11.59 16.97 0.76
N ASP A 215 11.58 18.31 0.72
CA ASP A 215 12.78 19.11 0.53
C ASP A 215 13.61 19.32 1.81
N TYR A 216 13.31 18.63 2.90
CA TYR A 216 13.93 18.79 4.23
C TYR A 216 14.19 17.44 4.91
N VAL A 217 14.77 16.51 4.16
CA VAL A 217 14.96 15.11 4.53
C VAL A 217 16.43 14.71 4.46
N TYR A 218 16.88 14.00 5.49
CA TYR A 218 18.15 13.31 5.55
C TYR A 218 17.99 11.89 5.00
N CYS A 219 18.89 11.51 4.10
CA CYS A 219 18.96 10.18 3.49
C CYS A 219 20.06 9.36 4.16
N THR A 220 19.75 8.14 4.58
CA THR A 220 20.75 7.18 5.08
C THR A 220 21.62 6.63 3.95
N SER A 221 22.84 6.19 4.27
CA SER A 221 23.73 5.57 3.29
C SER A 221 23.08 4.36 2.62
N LYS A 222 23.22 4.24 1.30
CA LYS A 222 22.71 3.11 0.48
C LYS A 222 21.19 2.99 0.41
N PHE A 223 20.45 4.05 0.70
CA PHE A 223 18.98 4.02 0.62
C PHE A 223 18.48 3.59 -0.77
N ILE A 224 19.19 3.96 -1.86
CA ILE A 224 18.83 3.54 -3.23
C ILE A 224 18.96 2.03 -3.38
N SER A 225 20.06 1.45 -2.90
CA SER A 225 20.25 -0.01 -2.90
C SER A 225 19.17 -0.72 -2.09
N THR A 226 18.81 -0.20 -0.91
CA THR A 226 17.71 -0.75 -0.09
C THR A 226 16.40 -0.77 -0.87
N ILE A 227 16.06 0.33 -1.56
CA ILE A 227 14.86 0.42 -2.40
C ILE A 227 14.95 -0.54 -3.59
N TYR A 228 16.11 -0.63 -4.25
CA TYR A 228 16.33 -1.53 -5.38
C TYR A 228 16.05 -3.00 -5.04
N TRP A 229 16.56 -3.46 -3.91
CA TRP A 229 16.36 -4.85 -3.50
C TRP A 229 14.91 -5.15 -3.11
N ALA A 230 14.25 -4.20 -2.44
CA ALA A 230 12.82 -4.31 -2.16
C ALA A 230 12.01 -4.36 -3.47
N LEU A 231 12.25 -3.45 -4.41
CA LEU A 231 11.57 -3.45 -5.72
C LEU A 231 11.80 -4.77 -6.48
N SER A 232 13.02 -5.31 -6.42
CA SER A 232 13.35 -6.59 -7.06
C SER A 232 12.59 -7.76 -6.45
N ALA A 233 12.48 -7.81 -5.11
CA ALA A 233 11.75 -8.85 -4.39
C ALA A 233 10.23 -8.75 -4.60
N TRP A 234 9.70 -7.53 -4.72
CA TRP A 234 8.27 -7.26 -4.89
C TRP A 234 7.83 -7.16 -6.35
N LYS A 235 8.73 -7.40 -7.32
CA LYS A 235 8.47 -7.18 -8.75
C LYS A 235 7.25 -7.93 -9.30
N GLU A 236 7.09 -9.18 -8.87
CA GLU A 236 6.00 -10.07 -9.34
C GLU A 236 4.79 -10.10 -8.38
N LEU A 237 4.85 -9.32 -7.29
CA LEU A 237 3.79 -9.24 -6.29
C LEU A 237 2.94 -7.98 -6.48
N PRO A 238 1.62 -8.04 -6.20
CA PRO A 238 0.79 -6.85 -6.25
C PRO A 238 1.13 -5.92 -5.08
N TRP A 239 1.43 -4.67 -5.39
CA TRP A 239 1.58 -3.59 -4.41
C TRP A 239 1.28 -2.24 -5.07
N ALA A 240 0.79 -1.30 -4.26
CA ALA A 240 0.48 0.07 -4.66
C ALA A 240 1.53 1.06 -4.15
N ILE A 241 1.89 0.94 -2.86
CA ILE A 241 2.86 1.82 -2.20
C ILE A 241 3.80 1.00 -1.32
N LEU A 242 5.10 1.18 -1.52
CA LEU A 242 6.14 0.72 -0.60
C LEU A 242 6.64 1.89 0.24
N GLU A 243 6.68 1.72 1.57
CA GLU A 243 7.03 2.80 2.51
C GLU A 243 8.40 2.54 3.17
N PHE A 244 9.36 3.43 2.95
CA PHE A 244 10.73 3.34 3.50
C PHE A 244 10.99 4.34 4.65
N SER A 245 9.93 4.95 5.19
CA SER A 245 9.97 5.69 6.44
C SER A 245 8.57 5.86 7.04
N SER A 246 8.52 6.23 8.33
CA SER A 246 7.29 6.64 9.03
C SER A 246 6.80 8.04 8.64
N LEU A 247 7.55 8.78 7.82
CA LEU A 247 7.21 10.14 7.44
C LEU A 247 5.94 10.13 6.58
N SER A 248 5.10 11.16 6.75
CA SER A 248 3.78 11.23 6.12
C SER A 248 3.85 11.23 4.58
N LEU A 249 4.91 11.81 4.01
CA LEU A 249 5.12 11.91 2.56
C LEU A 249 6.41 11.25 2.11
N SER A 250 7.50 11.52 2.82
CA SER A 250 8.81 11.04 2.40
C SER A 250 8.89 9.51 2.48
N GLY A 251 9.64 8.90 1.55
CA GLY A 251 9.87 7.46 1.54
C GLY A 251 8.75 6.63 0.90
N LYS A 252 7.79 7.25 0.20
CA LYS A 252 6.71 6.54 -0.51
C LYS A 252 7.13 6.27 -1.95
N VAL A 253 7.16 5.00 -2.33
CA VAL A 253 7.53 4.54 -3.68
C VAL A 253 6.30 4.02 -4.41
N PHE A 254 6.17 4.40 -5.68
CA PHE A 254 5.04 4.09 -6.56
C PHE A 254 5.53 3.50 -7.89
N HIS A 255 4.69 2.70 -8.54
CA HIS A 255 4.82 2.43 -9.96
C HIS A 255 4.60 3.72 -10.76
N THR A 256 5.45 3.99 -11.75
CA THR A 256 5.28 5.19 -12.58
C THR A 256 3.99 5.14 -13.40
N SER A 257 3.51 3.94 -13.74
CA SER A 257 2.20 3.72 -14.39
C SER A 257 1.01 4.23 -13.59
N ASP A 258 1.18 4.40 -12.29
CA ASP A 258 0.11 4.80 -11.37
C ASP A 258 0.06 6.32 -11.16
N LEU A 259 1.11 7.05 -11.56
CA LEU A 259 1.19 8.50 -11.35
C LEU A 259 0.07 9.26 -12.05
N SER A 260 -0.35 8.88 -13.26
CA SER A 260 -1.46 9.58 -13.93
C SER A 260 -2.77 9.52 -13.14
N ARG A 261 -3.03 8.39 -12.47
CA ARG A 261 -4.19 8.22 -11.58
C ARG A 261 -4.02 9.04 -10.31
N LEU A 262 -2.85 8.96 -9.69
CA LEU A 262 -2.54 9.67 -8.45
C LEU A 262 -2.59 11.20 -8.61
N THR A 263 -2.01 11.73 -9.69
CA THR A 263 -2.05 13.16 -10.01
C THR A 263 -3.47 13.65 -10.29
N SER A 264 -4.30 12.86 -10.97
CA SER A 264 -5.71 13.18 -11.17
C SER A 264 -6.47 13.23 -9.84
N LEU A 265 -6.21 12.28 -8.93
CA LEU A 265 -6.80 12.27 -7.60
C LEU A 265 -6.43 13.52 -6.78
N PHE A 266 -5.15 13.92 -6.79
CA PHE A 266 -4.68 15.12 -6.09
C PHE A 266 -5.34 16.41 -6.58
N LEU A 267 -5.62 16.51 -7.89
CA LEU A 267 -6.26 17.69 -8.47
C LEU A 267 -7.77 17.72 -8.24
N LEU A 268 -8.43 16.55 -8.25
CA LEU A 268 -9.87 16.43 -7.99
C LEU A 268 -10.21 16.85 -6.55
N PHE A 269 -9.40 16.45 -5.57
CA PHE A 269 -9.68 16.69 -4.15
C PHE A 269 -8.66 17.60 -3.47
N HIS A 270 -8.47 18.81 -4.00
CA HIS A 270 -7.37 19.69 -3.57
C HIS A 270 -7.62 20.47 -2.26
N LYS A 271 -8.84 20.68 -1.78
CA LYS A 271 -9.08 21.66 -0.68
C LYS A 271 -8.96 21.12 0.75
N ASP A 272 -9.37 19.88 1.03
CA ASP A 272 -9.73 19.57 2.43
C ASP A 272 -8.85 18.53 3.13
N ILE A 273 -8.23 17.61 2.39
CA ILE A 273 -7.55 16.44 2.97
C ILE A 273 -6.03 16.48 2.66
N PRO A 274 -5.14 16.25 3.65
CA PRO A 274 -3.69 16.17 3.43
C PRO A 274 -3.32 14.95 2.57
N ILE A 275 -2.17 15.02 1.87
CA ILE A 275 -1.74 13.97 0.92
C ILE A 275 -1.64 12.59 1.58
N HIS A 276 -1.14 12.48 2.81
CA HIS A 276 -0.94 11.18 3.45
C HIS A 276 -2.24 10.39 3.61
N LEU A 277 -3.37 11.06 3.90
CA LEU A 277 -4.68 10.42 3.94
C LEU A 277 -5.12 9.96 2.54
N PHE A 278 -4.86 10.75 1.49
CA PHE A 278 -5.10 10.29 0.11
C PHE A 278 -4.27 9.09 -0.28
N LEU A 279 -3.03 9.00 0.19
CA LEU A 279 -2.17 7.84 -0.09
C LEU A 279 -2.72 6.59 0.60
N SER A 280 -3.24 6.71 1.82
CA SER A 280 -3.96 5.62 2.49
C SER A 280 -5.17 5.17 1.68
N GLU A 281 -6.03 6.07 1.24
CA GLU A 281 -7.19 5.74 0.40
C GLU A 281 -6.79 5.14 -0.96
N PHE A 282 -5.77 5.69 -1.61
CA PHE A 282 -5.25 5.20 -2.89
C PHE A 282 -4.76 3.75 -2.78
N ARG A 283 -4.09 3.43 -1.68
CA ARG A 283 -3.61 2.08 -1.36
C ARG A 283 -4.78 1.10 -1.21
N LEU A 284 -5.85 1.49 -0.51
CA LEU A 284 -7.08 0.69 -0.36
C LEU A 284 -7.76 0.44 -1.71
N LEU A 285 -7.87 1.47 -2.55
CA LEU A 285 -8.46 1.35 -3.89
C LEU A 285 -7.71 0.38 -4.81
N LEU A 286 -6.41 0.19 -4.57
CA LEU A 286 -5.56 -0.76 -5.27
C LEU A 286 -5.41 -2.09 -4.51
N THR A 287 -6.35 -2.41 -3.62
CA THR A 287 -6.44 -3.68 -2.88
C THR A 287 -5.26 -3.97 -1.94
N GLN A 288 -4.48 -2.95 -1.59
CA GLN A 288 -3.45 -3.05 -0.56
C GLN A 288 -4.03 -2.53 0.77
N ASN A 289 -4.71 -3.40 1.51
CA ASN A 289 -5.37 -3.02 2.76
C ASN A 289 -4.37 -2.67 3.87
N VAL A 290 -3.22 -3.37 3.87
CA VAL A 290 -2.18 -3.24 4.88
C VAL A 290 -0.98 -2.45 4.32
N PRO A 291 -0.45 -1.44 5.07
CA PRO A 291 0.77 -0.76 4.69
C PRO A 291 1.96 -1.74 4.59
N ILE A 292 2.75 -1.63 3.52
CA ILE A 292 4.02 -2.37 3.40
C ILE A 292 5.13 -1.40 3.79
N ARG A 293 5.53 -1.46 5.07
CA ARG A 293 6.47 -0.51 5.68
C ARG A 293 7.76 -1.22 6.08
N PHE A 294 8.86 -0.77 5.49
CA PHE A 294 10.20 -1.30 5.72
C PHE A 294 10.85 -0.64 6.94
N SER A 295 11.53 -1.47 7.74
CA SER A 295 12.32 -1.07 8.89
C SER A 295 13.78 -1.53 8.72
N PRO A 296 14.77 -0.74 9.16
CA PRO A 296 14.65 0.63 9.68
C PRO A 296 14.35 1.64 8.56
N SER A 297 13.84 2.82 8.94
CA SER A 297 13.62 3.93 8.01
C SER A 297 14.91 4.38 7.35
N VAL A 298 14.84 4.75 6.07
CA VAL A 298 16.00 5.28 5.32
C VAL A 298 15.95 6.80 5.12
N PHE A 299 14.86 7.44 5.58
CA PHE A 299 14.61 8.87 5.48
C PHE A 299 14.18 9.45 6.83
N TYR A 300 14.78 10.57 7.23
CA TYR A 300 14.52 11.27 8.49
C TYR A 300 14.41 12.77 8.25
N HIS A 301 13.66 13.54 9.06
CA HIS A 301 13.63 15.00 8.90
C HIS A 301 14.93 15.67 9.33
N ILE A 302 15.31 16.75 8.62
CA ILE A 302 16.46 17.60 8.97
C ILE A 302 16.00 18.69 9.95
N GLY A 303 16.52 18.66 11.17
CA GLY A 303 16.39 19.75 12.15
C GLY A 303 15.04 19.79 12.89
N ASN A 304 14.85 20.84 13.71
CA ASN A 304 13.60 21.05 14.42
C ASN A 304 12.51 21.46 13.42
N TYR A 305 11.59 20.51 13.20
CA TYR A 305 10.34 20.69 12.49
C TYR A 305 9.66 21.99 12.92
N SER A 306 9.09 22.75 11.97
CA SER A 306 8.39 23.96 12.35
C SER A 306 7.08 23.58 13.04
N ALA A 307 6.72 24.25 14.13
CA ALA A 307 5.45 24.01 14.83
C ALA A 307 4.22 24.10 13.90
N PHE A 308 4.35 24.83 12.78
CA PHE A 308 3.33 24.91 11.74
C PHE A 308 3.17 23.60 10.95
N GLU A 309 4.27 22.95 10.58
CA GLU A 309 4.21 21.64 9.92
C GLU A 309 3.72 20.57 10.90
N ASP A 310 4.11 20.62 12.19
CA ASP A 310 3.58 19.69 13.19
C ASP A 310 2.06 19.79 13.36
N THR A 311 1.53 21.02 13.24
CA THR A 311 0.09 21.28 13.38
C THR A 311 -0.71 20.71 12.19
N CYS A 312 -0.18 20.83 10.97
CA CYS A 312 -0.87 20.39 9.75
C CYS A 312 -0.52 18.95 9.34
N PHE A 313 0.63 18.44 9.76
CA PHE A 313 1.12 17.09 9.46
C PHE A 313 1.76 16.51 10.71
N PRO A 314 0.94 16.07 11.69
CA PRO A 314 1.48 15.38 12.85
C PRO A 314 2.25 14.14 12.38
N VAL A 315 3.54 14.09 12.70
CA VAL A 315 4.39 12.95 12.35
C VAL A 315 4.03 11.77 13.26
N GLU A 316 3.77 10.60 12.67
CA GLU A 316 3.72 9.36 13.42
C GLU A 316 5.08 9.15 14.08
N LYS A 317 5.12 9.16 15.41
CA LYS A 317 6.35 8.80 16.12
C LYS A 317 6.76 7.40 15.70
N GLU A 318 8.03 7.23 15.32
CA GLU A 318 8.55 5.89 15.08
C GLU A 318 8.42 5.07 16.37
N GLU A 319 7.58 4.03 16.32
CA GLU A 319 7.56 3.03 17.38
C GLU A 319 8.95 2.43 17.53
N VAL A 320 9.50 2.58 18.73
CA VAL A 320 10.76 1.97 19.13
C VAL A 320 10.43 0.59 19.65
N PHE A 321 10.74 -0.43 18.86
CA PHE A 321 10.61 -1.81 19.31
C PHE A 321 11.75 -2.15 20.26
N GLY A 322 11.40 -2.73 21.41
CA GLY A 322 12.36 -3.31 22.34
C GLY A 322 12.93 -4.64 21.85
N GLU A 323 13.37 -5.48 22.78
CA GLU A 323 13.74 -6.87 22.47
C GLU A 323 12.51 -7.67 22.00
N PRO A 324 12.69 -8.67 21.12
CA PRO A 324 11.59 -9.53 20.67
C PRO A 324 11.03 -10.39 21.81
N ASP A 325 9.71 -10.63 21.77
CA ASP A 325 8.99 -11.40 22.78
C ASP A 325 9.09 -12.92 22.54
N ASN A 326 8.97 -13.33 21.27
CA ASN A 326 8.92 -14.73 20.83
C ASN A 326 8.05 -15.63 21.74
N PRO A 327 6.72 -15.42 21.76
CA PRO A 327 5.77 -16.22 22.54
C PRO A 327 5.93 -17.73 22.29
N VAL A 328 5.55 -18.56 23.26
CA VAL A 328 5.77 -20.02 23.19
C VAL A 328 5.15 -20.60 21.92
N ALA A 329 5.97 -21.34 21.18
CA ALA A 329 5.60 -21.89 19.88
C ALA A 329 6.37 -23.17 19.56
N SER A 330 5.79 -24.00 18.71
CA SER A 330 6.45 -25.16 18.12
C SER A 330 6.88 -24.86 16.68
N VAL A 331 8.08 -25.33 16.28
CA VAL A 331 8.58 -25.14 14.91
C VAL A 331 8.54 -26.46 14.14
N LEU A 332 7.89 -26.42 12.98
CA LEU A 332 7.71 -27.53 12.06
C LEU A 332 8.33 -27.21 10.71
N THR A 333 8.87 -28.21 10.02
CA THR A 333 9.43 -28.03 8.68
C THR A 333 9.40 -29.34 7.91
N ASP A 334 9.27 -29.25 6.59
CA ASP A 334 9.40 -30.38 5.66
C ASP A 334 10.77 -30.41 4.96
N MET A 335 11.64 -29.44 5.26
CA MET A 335 13.00 -29.37 4.71
C MET A 335 13.84 -30.51 5.27
N MET A 336 14.78 -31.01 4.46
CA MET A 336 15.67 -32.08 4.88
C MET A 336 16.61 -31.57 5.98
N ALA A 337 16.36 -31.97 7.22
CA ALA A 337 17.24 -31.69 8.35
C ALA A 337 18.55 -32.49 8.21
N GLU A 338 19.69 -31.83 8.41
CA GLU A 338 20.94 -32.54 8.68
C GLU A 338 20.86 -33.22 10.06
N MET A 339 21.66 -34.26 10.31
CA MET A 339 21.74 -34.91 11.62
C MET A 339 21.94 -33.87 12.73
N ASN A 340 21.01 -33.85 13.71
CA ASN A 340 20.94 -32.93 14.85
C ASN A 340 20.45 -31.49 14.55
N ALA A 341 19.97 -31.16 13.35
CA ALA A 341 19.32 -29.87 13.10
C ALA A 341 17.95 -29.83 13.79
N ILE A 342 17.81 -28.97 14.80
CA ILE A 342 16.57 -28.79 15.56
C ILE A 342 15.82 -27.57 14.98
N PRO A 343 14.64 -27.74 14.35
CA PRO A 343 13.89 -26.62 13.75
C PRO A 343 13.57 -25.51 14.75
N GLN A 344 13.37 -25.87 16.02
CA GLN A 344 13.09 -24.92 17.11
C GLN A 344 14.14 -23.81 17.22
N TYR A 345 15.41 -24.07 16.84
CA TYR A 345 16.47 -23.06 16.87
C TYR A 345 16.29 -21.93 15.86
N ALA A 346 15.43 -22.09 14.85
CA ALA A 346 15.04 -20.98 13.99
C ALA A 346 14.21 -19.93 14.74
N TYR A 347 13.57 -20.26 15.86
CA TYR A 347 12.65 -19.38 16.58
C TYR A 347 13.10 -19.08 18.02
N THR A 348 13.82 -20.00 18.68
CA THR A 348 14.34 -19.72 20.02
C THR A 348 15.39 -18.60 19.94
N LEU A 349 15.21 -17.57 20.78
CA LEU A 349 16.14 -16.44 20.92
C LEU A 349 17.47 -16.89 21.53
N ASN A 350 18.34 -17.45 20.70
CA ASN A 350 19.64 -17.99 21.07
C ASN A 350 20.67 -17.77 19.94
N LYS A 351 21.84 -18.41 20.05
CA LYS A 351 22.91 -18.33 19.03
C LYS A 351 22.89 -19.51 18.05
N GLU A 352 22.06 -20.51 18.30
CA GLU A 352 21.88 -21.66 17.42
C GLU A 352 21.05 -21.23 16.21
N CYS A 353 21.12 -22.00 15.12
CA CYS A 353 20.31 -21.75 13.93
C CYS A 353 19.81 -23.08 13.37
N TYR A 354 18.76 -23.02 12.55
CA TYR A 354 18.34 -24.18 11.78
C TYR A 354 19.09 -24.21 10.46
N SER A 355 19.79 -25.31 10.19
CA SER A 355 20.49 -25.55 8.93
C SER A 355 19.80 -26.63 8.11
N THR A 356 19.74 -26.41 6.80
CA THR A 356 19.25 -27.39 5.84
C THR A 356 20.01 -27.28 4.52
N LEU A 357 19.96 -28.32 3.70
CA LEU A 357 20.67 -28.41 2.44
C LEU A 357 19.68 -28.57 1.29
N ASN A 358 19.91 -27.81 0.22
CA ASN A 358 19.17 -27.90 -1.04
C ASN A 358 17.64 -27.79 -0.88
N PRO A 359 17.13 -26.72 -0.24
CA PRO A 359 15.69 -26.53 -0.15
C PRO A 359 15.10 -26.41 -1.56
N VAL A 360 13.93 -27.01 -1.76
CA VAL A 360 13.21 -26.99 -3.03
C VAL A 360 11.95 -26.15 -2.95
N ARG A 361 11.46 -25.70 -4.11
CA ARG A 361 10.20 -24.95 -4.19
C ARG A 361 9.06 -25.70 -3.46
N GLY A 362 8.35 -24.97 -2.61
CA GLY A 362 7.24 -25.48 -1.81
C GLY A 362 7.64 -25.96 -0.41
N ASN A 363 8.93 -26.12 -0.13
CA ASN A 363 9.37 -26.38 1.24
C ASN A 363 9.07 -25.20 2.15
N TYR A 364 8.86 -25.49 3.43
CA TYR A 364 8.48 -24.51 4.42
C TYR A 364 9.06 -24.79 5.80
N LEU A 365 9.14 -23.73 6.59
CA LEU A 365 9.29 -23.78 8.04
C LEU A 365 8.14 -22.97 8.64
N THR A 366 7.38 -23.56 9.55
CA THR A 366 6.22 -22.93 10.20
C THR A 366 6.42 -22.90 11.70
N VAL A 367 6.37 -21.70 12.26
CA VAL A 367 6.21 -21.46 13.69
C VAL A 367 4.71 -21.52 13.99
N VAL A 368 4.29 -22.39 14.88
CA VAL A 368 2.91 -22.53 15.35
C VAL A 368 2.85 -22.08 16.80
N LEU A 369 2.23 -20.93 17.06
CA LEU A 369 2.10 -20.37 18.40
C LEU A 369 1.18 -21.26 19.24
N GLU A 370 1.53 -21.47 20.51
CA GLU A 370 0.70 -22.27 21.43
C GLU A 370 -0.63 -21.56 21.72
N LYS A 371 -0.61 -20.22 21.74
CA LYS A 371 -1.78 -19.36 21.82
C LYS A 371 -1.72 -18.35 20.69
N PRO A 372 -2.85 -18.03 20.02
CA PRO A 372 -2.91 -16.92 19.09
C PRO A 372 -2.47 -15.61 19.76
N GLN A 373 -1.80 -14.72 19.01
CA GLN A 373 -1.25 -13.46 19.52
C GLN A 373 -1.50 -12.30 18.56
N LYS A 374 -1.74 -11.10 19.09
CA LYS A 374 -1.60 -9.86 18.32
C LYS A 374 -0.12 -9.52 18.16
N VAL A 375 0.45 -9.92 17.02
CA VAL A 375 1.84 -9.63 16.64
C VAL A 375 1.92 -8.28 15.96
N THR A 376 2.89 -7.43 16.33
CA THR A 376 3.09 -6.08 15.77
C THR A 376 4.25 -6.00 14.78
N ARG A 377 5.23 -6.90 14.88
CA ARG A 377 6.41 -6.96 13.99
C ARG A 377 6.94 -8.38 13.90
N ILE A 378 7.40 -8.75 12.71
CA ILE A 378 8.09 -10.01 12.46
C ILE A 378 9.39 -9.72 11.72
N GLU A 379 10.49 -10.25 12.24
CA GLU A 379 11.80 -10.24 11.59
C GLU A 379 12.25 -11.67 11.29
N VAL A 380 12.53 -11.98 10.03
CA VAL A 380 13.09 -13.26 9.59
C VAL A 380 14.49 -13.03 9.05
N LEU A 381 15.46 -13.70 9.68
CA LEU A 381 16.88 -13.59 9.36
C LEU A 381 17.39 -14.92 8.80
N THR A 382 17.84 -14.92 7.55
CA THR A 382 18.51 -16.08 6.94
C THR A 382 19.97 -15.77 6.60
N GLY A 383 20.72 -16.81 6.24
CA GLY A 383 22.13 -16.73 5.92
C GLY A 383 23.04 -16.65 7.14
N SER A 384 24.34 -16.68 6.90
CA SER A 384 25.35 -16.48 7.95
C SER A 384 25.57 -14.99 8.23
N ASP A 385 26.25 -14.66 9.33
CA ASP A 385 26.65 -13.28 9.64
C ASP A 385 27.65 -12.69 8.61
N LYS A 386 28.27 -13.54 7.79
CA LYS A 386 29.02 -13.11 6.60
C LYS A 386 28.03 -12.86 5.47
N LYS A 387 27.95 -11.60 5.02
CA LYS A 387 27.02 -11.13 3.98
C LYS A 387 26.93 -12.10 2.79
N GLY A 388 25.71 -12.55 2.50
CA GLY A 388 25.34 -13.28 1.28
C GLY A 388 25.61 -14.78 1.27
N LEU A 389 26.19 -15.36 2.33
CA LEU A 389 26.38 -16.82 2.41
C LEU A 389 25.16 -17.49 3.02
N TYR A 390 24.64 -18.52 2.34
CA TYR A 390 23.60 -19.44 2.83
C TYR A 390 22.24 -18.81 3.14
N TRP A 391 21.97 -17.63 2.58
CA TRP A 391 20.65 -17.01 2.66
C TRP A 391 19.62 -17.77 1.81
N LEU A 392 18.35 -17.59 2.12
CA LEU A 392 17.26 -18.02 1.26
C LEU A 392 17.12 -16.99 0.12
N GLN A 393 17.42 -17.40 -1.11
CA GLN A 393 17.44 -16.50 -2.26
C GLN A 393 16.04 -16.08 -2.71
N GLN A 394 15.09 -17.01 -2.67
CA GLN A 394 13.70 -16.76 -3.03
C GLN A 394 12.80 -17.39 -1.98
N GLY A 395 12.32 -16.58 -1.06
CA GLY A 395 11.38 -16.99 -0.04
C GLY A 395 10.41 -15.88 0.31
N GLN A 396 9.33 -16.24 0.98
CA GLN A 396 8.36 -15.29 1.51
C GLN A 396 7.86 -15.73 2.88
N VAL A 397 7.36 -14.76 3.63
CA VAL A 397 6.75 -14.98 4.94
C VAL A 397 5.25 -14.79 4.81
N GLU A 398 4.51 -15.73 5.39
CA GLU A 398 3.06 -15.76 5.40
C GLU A 398 2.54 -15.85 6.83
N LEU A 399 1.47 -15.12 7.10
CA LEU A 399 0.75 -15.06 8.37
C LEU A 399 -0.38 -16.07 8.34
N GLY A 400 -0.42 -16.99 9.29
CA GLY A 400 -1.42 -18.04 9.37
C GLY A 400 -2.44 -17.80 10.48
N TYR A 401 -3.70 -18.07 10.16
CA TYR A 401 -4.86 -17.91 11.04
C TYR A 401 -5.66 -19.20 11.11
N ASP A 402 -6.50 -19.34 12.14
CA ASP A 402 -7.31 -20.53 12.40
C ASP A 402 -6.45 -21.81 12.49
N PRO A 403 -5.83 -22.07 13.66
CA PRO A 403 -4.93 -23.19 13.84
C PRO A 403 -5.66 -24.54 13.64
N LEU A 404 -4.99 -25.48 12.99
CA LEU A 404 -5.51 -26.82 12.80
C LEU A 404 -5.59 -27.58 14.13
N GLU A 405 -6.57 -28.47 14.28
CA GLU A 405 -6.73 -29.31 15.50
C GLU A 405 -5.48 -30.14 15.85
N ASN A 406 -4.70 -30.50 14.84
CA ASN A 406 -3.46 -31.27 15.01
C ASN A 406 -2.23 -30.39 15.31
N SER A 407 -2.40 -29.08 15.43
CA SER A 407 -1.36 -28.06 15.64
C SER A 407 -0.21 -28.13 14.63
N ARG A 408 -0.46 -28.65 13.42
CA ARG A 408 0.57 -28.75 12.36
C ARG A 408 0.68 -27.52 11.47
N GLY A 409 -0.12 -26.49 11.73
CA GLY A 409 -0.21 -25.28 10.94
C GLY A 409 -1.58 -24.63 11.05
N CYS A 410 -1.90 -23.79 10.08
CA CYS A 410 -3.09 -22.96 10.03
C CYS A 410 -3.92 -23.28 8.78
N THR A 411 -5.21 -22.99 8.79
CA THR A 411 -6.08 -23.25 7.62
C THR A 411 -5.99 -22.15 6.58
N HIS A 412 -5.81 -20.90 7.02
CA HIS A 412 -5.71 -19.72 6.18
C HIS A 412 -4.32 -19.09 6.31
N TYR A 413 -3.79 -18.58 5.20
CA TYR A 413 -2.53 -17.85 5.17
C TYR A 413 -2.65 -16.59 4.30
N THR A 414 -2.12 -15.47 4.80
CA THR A 414 -1.97 -14.21 4.08
C THR A 414 -0.48 -13.89 3.89
N LEU A 415 -0.13 -13.20 2.81
CA LEU A 415 1.26 -12.82 2.54
C LEU A 415 1.67 -11.63 3.42
N LEU A 416 2.75 -11.79 4.20
CA LEU A 416 3.41 -10.66 4.85
C LEU A 416 4.38 -9.96 3.88
N GLY A 417 5.18 -10.74 3.17
CA GLY A 417 6.10 -10.22 2.16
C GLY A 417 7.19 -11.20 1.75
N PRO A 418 7.90 -10.91 0.64
CA PRO A 418 9.06 -11.65 0.20
C PRO A 418 10.28 -11.31 1.06
N LEU A 419 11.27 -12.20 1.09
CA LEU A 419 12.58 -11.90 1.62
C LEU A 419 13.32 -10.92 0.70
N VAL A 420 13.83 -9.84 1.26
CA VAL A 420 14.73 -8.87 0.62
C VAL A 420 16.15 -9.17 1.09
N GLU A 421 17.04 -9.50 0.17
CA GLU A 421 18.41 -9.90 0.51
C GLU A 421 18.44 -11.02 1.58
N GLY A 422 17.53 -11.99 1.46
CA GLY A 422 17.41 -13.13 2.37
C GLY A 422 16.80 -12.81 3.73
N ASN A 423 16.35 -11.59 3.99
CA ASN A 423 15.74 -11.21 5.26
C ASN A 423 14.38 -10.56 5.06
N LEU A 424 13.57 -10.54 6.10
CA LEU A 424 12.34 -9.75 6.14
C LEU A 424 12.26 -9.08 7.49
N ASP A 425 11.92 -7.80 7.49
CA ASP A 425 11.59 -7.04 8.69
C ASP A 425 10.36 -6.21 8.35
N GLN A 426 9.19 -6.65 8.81
CA GLN A 426 7.90 -6.03 8.50
C GLN A 426 7.07 -5.87 9.76
N ARG A 427 6.36 -4.75 9.81
CA ARG A 427 5.27 -4.56 10.77
C ARG A 427 4.06 -5.34 10.33
N VAL A 428 3.26 -5.75 11.30
CA VAL A 428 1.97 -6.41 11.09
C VAL A 428 0.90 -5.44 11.56
N PHE A 429 -0.03 -5.11 10.64
CA PHE A 429 -1.14 -4.21 10.92
C PHE A 429 -2.44 -5.00 10.91
N TYR A 430 -3.34 -4.63 11.81
CA TYR A 430 -4.71 -5.15 11.88
C TYR A 430 -5.68 -4.02 11.59
N GLU A 431 -6.88 -4.35 11.11
CA GLU A 431 -7.99 -3.40 11.09
C GLU A 431 -8.38 -3.02 12.53
N GLU A 432 -8.82 -1.77 12.76
CA GLU A 432 -9.03 -1.20 14.11
C GLU A 432 -9.91 -2.08 15.02
N ASP A 433 -10.92 -2.75 14.45
CA ASP A 433 -11.86 -3.60 15.19
C ASP A 433 -11.56 -5.12 15.03
N SER A 434 -10.39 -5.47 14.50
CA SER A 434 -10.05 -6.87 14.29
C SER A 434 -9.79 -7.61 15.61
N VAL A 435 -10.55 -8.70 15.78
CA VAL A 435 -10.32 -9.73 16.80
C VAL A 435 -9.39 -10.85 16.30
N GLU A 436 -8.90 -10.73 15.06
CA GLU A 436 -8.08 -11.76 14.45
C GLU A 436 -6.67 -11.76 15.07
N GLU A 437 -6.26 -12.94 15.53
CA GLU A 437 -4.97 -13.15 16.19
C GLU A 437 -4.13 -14.13 15.40
N LEU A 438 -2.85 -13.80 15.25
CA LEU A 438 -1.92 -14.62 14.48
C LEU A 438 -1.68 -15.95 15.21
N SER A 439 -1.76 -17.06 14.48
CA SER A 439 -1.53 -18.40 15.03
C SER A 439 -0.29 -19.08 14.44
N CYS A 440 0.05 -18.79 13.19
CA CYS A 440 1.22 -19.34 12.54
C CYS A 440 2.06 -18.29 11.80
N ILE A 441 3.37 -18.51 11.74
CA ILE A 441 4.29 -17.76 10.86
C ILE A 441 4.97 -18.77 9.96
N ARG A 442 4.75 -18.68 8.64
CA ARG A 442 5.30 -19.62 7.67
C ARG A 442 6.34 -18.95 6.79
N LEU A 443 7.57 -19.44 6.84
CA LEU A 443 8.60 -19.15 5.84
C LEU A 443 8.49 -20.18 4.72
N LEU A 444 8.20 -19.72 3.50
CA LEU A 444 8.00 -20.55 2.31
C LEU A 444 9.15 -20.36 1.31
N VAL A 445 9.65 -21.46 0.75
CA VAL A 445 10.67 -21.49 -0.30
C VAL A 445 10.00 -21.41 -1.67
N LEU A 446 10.31 -20.37 -2.44
CA LEU A 446 9.67 -20.11 -3.74
C LEU A 446 10.43 -20.69 -4.92
N ALA A 447 11.74 -20.93 -4.79
CA ALA A 447 12.56 -21.58 -5.79
C ALA A 447 13.61 -22.48 -5.13
N SER A 448 13.98 -23.55 -5.83
CA SER A 448 15.05 -24.44 -5.39
C SER A 448 16.40 -23.72 -5.46
N GLN A 449 17.28 -23.96 -4.48
CA GLN A 449 18.67 -23.49 -4.51
C GLN A 449 19.63 -24.63 -4.15
N GLU A 450 20.72 -24.77 -4.92
CA GLU A 450 21.75 -25.78 -4.69
C GLU A 450 22.81 -25.26 -3.69
N SER A 451 22.36 -24.91 -2.50
CA SER A 451 23.24 -24.44 -1.43
C SER A 451 22.67 -24.79 -0.07
N TRP A 452 23.50 -24.64 0.96
CA TRP A 452 23.02 -24.55 2.32
C TRP A 452 22.07 -23.37 2.48
N LEU A 453 21.10 -23.57 3.37
CA LEU A 453 20.24 -22.54 3.92
C LEU A 453 20.41 -22.54 5.44
N LEU A 454 20.72 -21.36 5.99
CA LEU A 454 20.70 -21.11 7.42
C LEU A 454 19.51 -20.21 7.75
N ILE A 455 18.62 -20.64 8.62
CA ILE A 455 17.57 -19.82 9.22
C ILE A 455 18.06 -19.47 10.62
N ARG A 456 18.57 -18.25 10.78
CA ARG A 456 19.18 -17.80 12.03
C ARG A 456 18.12 -17.58 13.08
N GLN A 457 17.16 -16.72 12.79
CA GLN A 457 16.15 -16.28 13.74
C GLN A 457 14.87 -15.86 13.02
N ILE A 458 13.73 -16.20 13.61
CA ILE A 458 12.41 -15.65 13.36
C ILE A 458 12.02 -14.99 14.67
N LYS A 459 12.02 -13.66 14.67
CA LYS A 459 11.71 -12.84 15.83
C LYS A 459 10.32 -12.25 15.70
N VAL A 460 9.63 -12.16 16.81
CA VAL A 460 8.23 -11.77 16.91
C VAL A 460 8.08 -10.81 18.06
N TRP A 461 7.48 -9.65 17.79
CA TRP A 461 7.05 -8.69 18.80
C TRP A 461 5.54 -8.76 18.90
N THR A 462 5.04 -8.84 20.12
CA THR A 462 3.61 -8.87 20.43
C THR A 462 3.16 -7.54 20.98
N TRP A 463 1.87 -7.24 20.80
CA TRP A 463 1.25 -6.10 21.44
C TRP A 463 1.07 -6.39 22.94
N HIS A 464 1.50 -5.45 23.77
CA HIS A 464 1.25 -5.46 25.21
C HIS A 464 0.33 -4.29 25.53
N GLU A 465 -0.79 -4.52 26.22
CA GLU A 465 -1.53 -3.43 26.85
C GLU A 465 -0.57 -2.78 27.85
N GLU A 466 -0.26 -1.49 27.67
CA GLU A 466 0.35 -0.73 28.74
C GLU A 466 -0.65 -0.75 29.90
N GLU A 467 -0.35 -1.51 30.97
CA GLU A 467 -1.09 -1.40 32.22
C GLU A 467 -0.99 0.06 32.66
N GLU A 468 -2.09 0.81 32.53
CA GLU A 468 -2.22 2.18 33.05
C GLU A 468 -1.97 2.12 34.57
N GLY A 469 -0.77 2.54 34.98
CA GLY A 469 -0.33 2.61 36.38
C GLY A 469 -0.82 3.84 37.13
#